data_AF-A0A7Y6Y4L4-F1
#
_entry.id   AF-A0A7Y6Y4L4-F1
#
_cell.length_a   1.000
_cell.length_b   1.000
_cell.length_c   1.000
_cell.angle_alpha   90.00
_cell.angle_beta   90.00
_cell.angle_gamma   90.00
#
_symmetry.space_group_name_H-M   'P 1'
#
loop_
_entity.id
_entity.type
_entity.pdbx_description
1 polymer ?
#
loop_
_entity_poly.entity_id
_entity_poly.type
_entity_poly.pdbx_seq_one_letter_code
_entity_poly.pdbx_strand_id
1 'polypeptide(L)'
;MVFLKKNIKELFYDENNITEEELEQMWYLVDCNNGRSLVKFIYNYLKERNIAFTRWTTAFIETVVPIKVIWGIKNESEKDDYPESLIYKVEKKNVCWIEKSGHFPMLENPKEFVEAVFK
;
A
#
# COMPACT_ATOMS: atom_id res chain seq x y z
N MET A 1 17.66 6.65 -10.07
CA MET A 1 18.01 5.47 -9.26
C MET A 1 18.23 5.81 -7.78
N VAL A 2 19.25 6.60 -7.40
CA VAL A 2 19.56 6.92 -5.98
C VAL A 2 18.35 7.44 -5.20
N PHE A 3 17.60 8.39 -5.76
CA PHE A 3 16.40 8.94 -5.13
C PHE A 3 15.31 7.88 -4.91
N LEU A 4 15.04 7.01 -5.90
CA LEU A 4 14.03 5.97 -5.78
C LEU A 4 14.42 4.94 -4.69
N LYS A 5 15.68 4.49 -4.70
CA LYS A 5 16.19 3.52 -3.72
C LYS A 5 15.98 4.02 -2.29
N LYS A 6 16.32 5.29 -2.03
CA LYS A 6 16.07 5.93 -0.73
C LYS A 6 14.58 5.97 -0.36
N ASN A 7 13.72 6.44 -1.28
CA ASN A 7 12.29 6.54 -0.99
C ASN A 7 11.65 5.18 -0.72
N ILE A 8 12.02 4.13 -1.48
CA ILE A 8 11.47 2.79 -1.25
C ILE A 8 11.86 2.29 0.15
N LYS A 9 13.13 2.45 0.56
CA LYS A 9 13.60 2.06 1.89
C LYS A 9 12.82 2.73 3.03
N GLU A 10 12.52 4.03 2.91
CA GLU A 10 11.75 4.78 3.91
C GLU A 10 10.30 4.26 4.09
N LEU A 11 9.74 3.61 3.05
CA LEU A 11 8.39 3.05 3.09
C LEU A 11 8.31 1.75 3.89
N PHE A 12 9.43 1.03 4.07
CA PHE A 12 9.52 -0.20 4.86
C PHE A 12 9.53 0.11 6.37
N TYR A 13 9.16 -0.86 7.19
CA TYR A 13 9.34 -0.82 8.63
C TYR A 13 10.83 -0.86 9.01
N ASP A 14 11.56 -1.81 8.42
CA ASP A 14 13.02 -1.91 8.50
C ASP A 14 13.62 -1.78 7.09
N GLU A 15 14.46 -0.77 6.88
CA GLU A 15 15.10 -0.52 5.58
C GLU A 15 16.05 -1.65 5.14
N ASN A 16 16.43 -2.54 6.06
CA ASN A 16 17.26 -3.70 5.79
C ASN A 16 16.46 -4.90 5.24
N ASN A 17 15.12 -4.84 5.29
CA ASN A 17 14.24 -5.88 4.75
C ASN A 17 14.13 -5.86 3.22
N ILE A 18 14.82 -4.92 2.55
CA ILE A 18 14.91 -4.89 1.10
C ILE A 18 16.38 -4.86 0.66
N THR A 19 16.73 -5.80 -0.20
CA THR A 19 18.08 -5.95 -0.74
C THR A 19 18.35 -4.96 -1.88
N GLU A 20 19.64 -4.72 -2.15
CA GLU A 20 20.04 -3.87 -3.27
C GLU A 20 19.62 -4.48 -4.62
N GLU A 21 19.65 -5.81 -4.74
CA GLU A 21 19.21 -6.54 -5.94
C GLU A 21 17.71 -6.32 -6.18
N GLU A 22 16.86 -6.45 -5.15
CA GLU A 22 15.43 -6.18 -5.27
C GLU A 22 15.14 -4.74 -5.71
N LEU A 23 15.86 -3.77 -5.14
CA LEU A 23 15.75 -2.36 -5.54
C LEU A 23 16.17 -2.13 -7.00
N GLU A 24 17.17 -2.85 -7.48
CA GLU A 24 17.59 -2.80 -8.88
C GLU A 24 16.55 -3.43 -9.81
N GLN A 25 15.96 -4.55 -9.41
CA GLN A 25 14.87 -5.17 -10.16
C GLN A 25 13.63 -4.26 -10.21
N MET A 26 13.26 -3.63 -9.10
CA MET A 26 12.17 -2.65 -9.08
C MET A 26 12.45 -1.47 -10.00
N TRP A 27 13.68 -0.95 -10.02
CA TRP A 27 14.09 0.12 -10.94
C TRP A 27 14.04 -0.33 -12.40
N TYR A 28 14.52 -1.54 -12.69
CA TYR A 28 14.47 -2.13 -14.02
C TYR A 28 13.02 -2.20 -14.53
N LEU A 29 12.08 -2.65 -13.70
CA LEU A 29 10.66 -2.73 -14.07
C LEU A 29 10.06 -1.36 -14.39
N VAL A 30 10.47 -0.29 -13.69
CA VAL A 30 10.03 1.08 -13.97
C VAL A 30 10.59 1.60 -15.30
N ASP A 31 11.83 1.24 -15.64
CA ASP A 31 12.49 1.70 -16.88
C ASP A 31 12.15 0.87 -18.12
N CYS A 32 11.80 -0.41 -17.90
CA CYS A 32 11.51 -1.37 -18.96
C CYS A 32 10.46 -0.82 -19.94
N ASN A 33 10.68 -1.03 -21.24
CA ASN A 33 9.81 -0.58 -22.33
C ASN A 33 9.45 0.91 -22.27
N ASN A 34 10.40 1.77 -21.87
CA ASN A 34 10.20 3.22 -21.73
C ASN A 34 9.11 3.57 -20.68
N GLY A 35 8.95 2.72 -19.66
CA GLY A 35 7.97 2.90 -18.58
C GLY A 35 8.12 4.22 -17.82
N ARG A 36 9.34 4.78 -17.78
CA ARG A 36 9.60 6.11 -17.20
C ARG A 36 8.74 7.21 -17.81
N SER A 37 8.42 7.12 -19.10
CA SER A 37 7.54 8.10 -19.77
C SER A 37 6.12 8.14 -19.18
N LEU A 38 5.67 7.03 -18.59
CA LEU A 38 4.34 6.91 -17.97
C LEU A 38 4.29 7.42 -16.53
N VAL A 39 5.42 7.62 -15.85
CA VAL A 39 5.43 8.05 -14.44
C VAL A 39 4.66 9.36 -14.24
N LYS A 40 4.82 10.32 -15.16
CA LYS A 40 4.06 11.59 -15.10
C LYS A 40 2.56 11.37 -15.31
N PHE A 41 2.18 10.44 -16.18
CA PHE A 41 0.79 10.08 -16.41
C PHE A 41 0.18 9.41 -15.17
N ILE A 42 0.89 8.44 -14.57
CA ILE A 42 0.47 7.77 -13.33
C ILE A 42 0.35 8.78 -12.19
N TYR A 43 1.27 9.75 -12.08
CA TYR A 43 1.24 10.77 -11.04
C TYR A 43 -0.03 11.64 -11.10
N ASN A 44 -0.68 11.78 -12.26
CA ASN A 44 -1.96 12.49 -12.37
C ASN A 44 -3.07 11.85 -11.50
N TYR A 45 -2.93 10.57 -11.14
CA TYR A 45 -3.81 9.89 -10.19
C TYR A 45 -4.00 10.69 -8.89
N LEU A 46 -2.96 11.35 -8.37
CA LEU A 46 -3.09 12.15 -7.14
C LEU A 46 -4.05 13.33 -7.29
N LYS A 47 -4.15 13.91 -8.48
CA LYS A 47 -5.12 14.95 -8.80
C LYS A 47 -6.50 14.34 -9.05
N GLU A 48 -6.55 13.28 -9.85
CA GLU A 48 -7.78 12.59 -10.20
C GLU A 48 -8.51 12.00 -9.00
N ARG A 49 -7.78 11.45 -8.02
CA ARG A 49 -8.39 10.90 -6.80
C ARG A 49 -9.13 11.96 -5.99
N ASN A 50 -8.67 13.22 -6.03
CA ASN A 50 -9.34 14.33 -5.34
C ASN A 50 -10.57 14.79 -6.12
N ILE A 51 -10.44 14.93 -7.45
CA ILE A 51 -11.57 15.34 -8.32
C ILE A 51 -12.68 14.29 -8.32
N ALA A 52 -12.31 13.02 -8.42
CA ALA A 52 -13.23 11.90 -8.47
C ALA A 52 -13.41 11.23 -7.09
N PHE A 53 -13.04 11.91 -6.00
CA PHE A 53 -13.06 11.35 -4.64
C PHE A 53 -14.41 10.71 -4.33
N THR A 54 -15.50 11.47 -4.48
CA THR A 54 -16.87 10.99 -4.25
C THR A 54 -17.19 9.76 -5.10
N ARG A 55 -16.80 9.74 -6.37
CA ARG A 55 -17.06 8.57 -7.24
C ARG A 55 -16.40 7.31 -6.68
N TRP A 56 -15.14 7.40 -6.28
CA TRP A 56 -14.37 6.27 -5.79
C TRP A 56 -14.85 5.82 -4.40
N THR A 57 -15.09 6.76 -3.50
CA THR A 57 -15.55 6.45 -2.14
C THR A 57 -16.98 5.96 -2.13
N THR A 58 -17.89 6.53 -2.92
CA THR A 58 -19.28 6.04 -3.03
C THR A 58 -19.33 4.60 -3.54
N ALA A 59 -18.57 4.24 -4.58
CA ALA A 59 -18.53 2.85 -5.05
C ALA A 59 -18.06 1.88 -3.96
N PHE A 60 -17.05 2.29 -3.17
CA PHE A 60 -16.59 1.54 -2.01
C PHE A 60 -17.65 1.51 -0.89
N ILE A 61 -18.39 2.60 -0.68
CA ILE A 61 -19.44 2.72 0.36
C ILE A 61 -20.74 1.98 -0.02
N GLU A 62 -21.00 1.73 -1.30
CA GLU A 62 -22.23 1.08 -1.76
C GLU A 62 -22.04 -0.40 -2.13
N THR A 63 -20.80 -0.88 -2.30
CA THR A 63 -20.58 -2.29 -2.64
C THR A 63 -21.16 -3.26 -1.61
N VAL A 64 -21.75 -4.35 -2.12
CA VAL A 64 -22.24 -5.50 -1.34
C VAL A 64 -21.23 -6.64 -1.28
N VAL A 65 -20.12 -6.52 -2.02
CA VAL A 65 -19.05 -7.51 -2.00
C VAL A 65 -18.35 -7.46 -0.64
N PRO A 66 -18.14 -8.60 0.04
CA PRO A 66 -17.37 -8.63 1.28
C PRO A 66 -15.97 -8.06 1.10
N ILE A 67 -15.56 -7.17 2.00
CA ILE A 67 -14.24 -6.53 1.97
C ILE A 67 -13.46 -6.97 3.21
N LYS A 68 -12.23 -7.41 2.99
CA LYS A 68 -11.21 -7.57 4.01
C LYS A 68 -10.09 -6.58 3.74
N VAL A 69 -9.66 -5.85 4.77
CA VAL A 69 -8.52 -4.94 4.65
C VAL A 69 -7.34 -5.52 5.41
N ILE A 70 -6.21 -5.60 4.73
CA ILE A 70 -4.94 -6.06 5.30
C ILE A 70 -3.98 -4.87 5.23
N TRP A 71 -3.44 -4.46 6.36
CA TRP A 71 -2.69 -3.22 6.47
C TRP A 71 -1.45 -3.39 7.34
N GLY A 72 -0.30 -2.93 6.84
CA GLY A 72 0.96 -2.93 7.59
C GLY A 72 1.06 -1.71 8.50
N ILE A 73 1.45 -1.92 9.76
CA ILE A 73 1.66 -0.83 10.72
C ILE A 73 3.04 -0.96 11.37
N LYS A 74 3.72 0.18 11.56
CA LYS A 74 5.02 0.24 12.23
C LYS A 74 4.86 0.27 13.75
N ASN A 75 3.73 0.78 14.24
CA ASN A 75 3.40 0.92 15.66
C ASN A 75 1.87 0.97 15.87
N GLU A 76 1.42 0.83 17.12
CA GLU A 76 -0.01 0.79 17.46
C GLU A 76 -0.73 2.11 17.14
N SER A 77 -0.05 3.26 17.28
CA SER A 77 -0.64 4.58 17.02
C SER A 77 -0.99 4.81 15.55
N GLU A 78 -0.36 4.13 14.60
CA GLU A 78 -0.70 4.22 13.18
C GLU A 78 -2.07 3.61 12.84
N LYS A 79 -2.69 2.85 13.75
CA LYS A 79 -4.07 2.38 13.59
C LYS A 79 -5.08 3.54 13.61
N ASP A 80 -4.74 4.66 14.25
CA ASP A 80 -5.58 5.85 14.35
C ASP A 80 -5.54 6.71 13.07
N ASP A 81 -4.48 6.57 12.26
CA ASP A 81 -4.36 7.21 10.94
C ASP A 81 -5.21 6.53 9.86
N TYR A 82 -5.82 5.38 10.20
CA TYR A 82 -6.68 4.66 9.28
C TYR A 82 -7.89 5.52 8.92
N PRO A 83 -8.18 5.74 7.62
CA PRO A 83 -9.19 6.70 7.23
C PRO A 83 -10.55 6.39 7.86
N GLU A 84 -11.14 7.37 8.54
CA GLU A 84 -12.45 7.23 9.18
C GLU A 84 -13.51 6.64 8.21
N SER A 85 -13.42 6.99 6.92
CA SER A 85 -14.30 6.46 5.86
C SER A 85 -14.20 4.95 5.64
N LEU A 86 -13.05 4.32 5.93
CA LEU A 86 -12.87 2.87 5.92
C LEU A 86 -13.39 2.24 7.23
N ILE A 87 -13.19 2.91 8.37
CA ILE A 87 -13.62 2.46 9.72
C ILE A 87 -15.13 2.24 9.78
N TYR A 88 -15.92 3.12 9.16
CA TYR A 88 -17.38 3.06 9.27
C TYR A 88 -18.03 1.92 8.49
N LYS A 89 -17.36 1.37 7.46
CA LYS A 89 -17.99 0.36 6.59
C LYS A 89 -17.36 -1.02 6.71
N VAL A 90 -16.04 -1.12 6.88
CA VAL A 90 -15.40 -2.40 7.12
C VAL A 90 -15.58 -2.70 8.60
N GLU A 91 -16.40 -3.71 8.92
CA GLU A 91 -16.53 -4.17 10.30
C GLU A 91 -15.13 -4.40 10.87
N LYS A 92 -14.83 -3.88 12.06
CA LYS A 92 -13.48 -3.93 12.66
C LYS A 92 -12.84 -5.32 12.63
N LYS A 93 -13.65 -6.39 12.71
CA LYS A 93 -13.22 -7.80 12.60
C LYS A 93 -12.66 -8.20 11.22
N ASN A 94 -12.98 -7.45 10.16
CA ASN A 94 -12.52 -7.66 8.79
C ASN A 94 -11.30 -6.80 8.44
N VAL A 95 -10.73 -6.08 9.42
CA VAL A 95 -9.46 -5.39 9.29
C VAL A 95 -8.38 -6.21 9.99
N CYS A 96 -7.33 -6.57 9.26
CA CYS A 96 -6.18 -7.28 9.76
C CYS A 96 -4.95 -6.37 9.72
N TRP A 97 -4.38 -6.15 10.91
CA TRP A 97 -3.15 -5.39 11.07
C TRP A 97 -1.97 -6.33 11.06
N ILE A 98 -0.97 -6.01 10.25
CA ILE A 98 0.31 -6.72 10.23
C ILE A 98 1.31 -5.80 10.91
N GLU A 99 1.63 -6.15 12.15
CA GLU A 99 2.59 -5.42 12.96
C GLU A 99 4.00 -5.50 12.35
N LYS A 100 4.86 -4.53 12.71
CA LYS A 100 6.25 -4.44 12.24
C LYS A 100 6.34 -4.49 10.71
N SER A 101 5.40 -3.82 10.04
CA SER A 101 5.33 -3.69 8.59
C SER A 101 5.13 -2.24 8.19
N GLY A 102 5.75 -1.83 7.10
CA GLY A 102 5.50 -0.55 6.44
C GLY A 102 4.42 -0.67 5.37
N HIS A 103 4.64 0.03 4.26
CA HIS A 103 3.68 0.11 3.16
C HIS A 103 3.53 -1.19 2.37
N PHE A 104 4.46 -2.13 2.54
CA PHE A 104 4.51 -3.36 1.75
C PHE A 104 4.51 -4.60 2.65
N PRO A 105 3.44 -4.81 3.46
CA PRO A 105 3.40 -5.94 4.39
C PRO A 105 3.53 -7.31 3.70
N MET A 106 3.13 -7.40 2.43
CA MET A 106 3.31 -8.61 1.62
C MET A 106 4.77 -8.93 1.27
N LEU A 107 5.65 -7.93 1.27
CA LEU A 107 7.10 -8.11 1.07
C LEU A 107 7.80 -8.28 2.42
N GLU A 108 7.38 -7.52 3.43
CA GLU A 108 8.04 -7.45 4.73
C GLU A 108 7.69 -8.63 5.65
N ASN A 109 6.43 -9.03 5.68
CA ASN A 109 5.91 -10.11 6.53
C ASN A 109 5.01 -11.03 5.70
N PRO A 110 5.56 -11.75 4.71
CA PRO A 110 4.78 -12.48 3.71
C PRO A 110 3.94 -13.61 4.32
N LYS A 111 4.40 -14.24 5.40
CA LYS A 111 3.66 -15.33 6.07
C LYS A 111 2.40 -14.79 6.73
N GLU A 112 2.55 -13.73 7.50
CA GLU A 112 1.49 -13.01 8.19
C GLU A 112 0.49 -12.44 7.18
N PHE A 113 0.98 -11.90 6.06
CA PHE A 113 0.14 -11.43 4.96
C PHE A 113 -0.68 -12.56 4.35
N VAL A 114 -0.07 -13.70 4.02
CA VAL A 114 -0.76 -14.86 3.47
C VAL A 114 -1.80 -15.41 4.45
N GLU A 115 -1.45 -15.54 5.73
CA GLU A 115 -2.41 -15.92 6.77
C GLU A 115 -3.58 -14.94 6.86
N ALA A 116 -3.30 -13.64 6.75
CA ALA A 116 -4.32 -12.60 6.75
C ALA A 116 -5.21 -12.68 5.50
N VAL A 117 -4.73 -13.15 4.36
CA VAL A 117 -5.57 -13.37 3.17
C VAL A 117 -6.52 -14.56 3.35
N PHE A 118 -6.05 -15.65 3.98
CA PHE A 118 -6.82 -16.90 4.06
C PHE A 118 -7.65 -17.09 5.34
N LYS A 119 -7.43 -16.30 6.39
CA LYS A 119 -8.29 -16.25 7.59
C LYS A 119 -9.66 -15.65 7.30
#